data_AF-A0A2W7I9P4-F1
#
_entry.id   AF-A0A2W7I9P4-F1
#
_cell.length_a   1.000
_cell.length_b   1.000
_cell.length_c   1.000
_cell.angle_alpha   90.00
_cell.angle_beta   90.00
_cell.angle_gamma   90.00
#
_symmetry.space_group_name_H-M   'P 1'
#
loop_
_entity.id
_entity.type
_entity.pdbx_description
1 polymer ?
#
loop_
_entity_poly.entity_id
_entity_poly.type
_entity_poly.pdbx_seq_one_letter_code
_entity_poly.pdbx_strand_id
1 'polypeptide(L)'
;MVELVNRLAIPGLPDWSGLVLLGMLAVFGAAFLLMPFSVFGLKGRLEILEAQLDEIQAELRTLSVREQPQGRRISPDEGWAEPPIGPRIARTEAEAPSPAPPIPPPPAWPSARGRTEPRIDWPRSGR
;
A
#
# COMPACT_ATOMS: atom_id res chain seq x y z
N MET A 1 -45.44 5.60 16.55
CA MET A 1 -44.51 4.59 15.98
C MET A 1 -45.24 3.58 15.11
N VAL A 2 -46.36 3.00 15.55
CA VAL A 2 -47.16 2.02 14.79
C VAL A 2 -47.63 2.55 13.42
N GLU A 3 -48.01 3.83 13.34
CA GLU A 3 -48.41 4.52 12.09
C GLU A 3 -47.32 4.47 10.98
N LEU A 4 -46.05 4.61 11.35
CA LEU A 4 -44.92 4.60 10.41
C LEU A 4 -44.69 3.20 9.85
N VAL A 5 -44.80 2.18 10.70
CA VAL A 5 -44.68 0.77 10.30
C VAL A 5 -45.79 0.42 9.31
N ASN A 6 -47.02 0.86 9.57
CA ASN A 6 -48.16 0.58 8.71
C ASN A 6 -48.09 1.27 7.33
N ARG A 7 -47.39 2.42 7.22
CA ARG A 7 -47.14 3.10 5.94
C ARG A 7 -45.96 2.51 5.15
N LEU A 8 -45.05 1.83 5.84
CA LEU A 8 -43.88 1.16 5.24
C LEU A 8 -44.18 -0.30 4.88
N ALA A 9 -45.25 -0.87 5.43
CA ALA A 9 -45.77 -2.17 5.07
C ALA A 9 -46.44 -2.11 3.70
N ILE A 10 -45.72 -2.53 2.66
CA ILE A 10 -46.29 -2.79 1.35
C ILE A 10 -47.11 -4.08 1.48
N PRO A 11 -48.42 -4.10 1.15
CA PRO A 11 -49.24 -5.29 1.29
C PRO A 11 -48.66 -6.42 0.44
N GLY A 12 -48.17 -7.47 1.10
CA GLY A 12 -47.51 -8.63 0.48
C GLY A 12 -45.99 -8.72 0.68
N LEU A 13 -45.33 -7.74 1.31
CA LEU A 13 -43.91 -7.80 1.65
C LEU A 13 -43.68 -7.97 3.16
N PRO A 14 -42.56 -8.63 3.57
CA PRO A 14 -42.24 -8.82 4.98
C PRO A 14 -42.05 -7.49 5.74
N ASP A 15 -42.41 -7.48 7.02
CA ASP A 15 -42.32 -6.28 7.88
C ASP A 15 -40.91 -5.69 8.00
N TRP A 16 -39.86 -6.49 7.77
CA TRP A 16 -38.46 -6.05 7.77
C TRP A 16 -38.05 -5.28 6.49
N SER A 17 -38.83 -5.39 5.41
CA SER A 17 -38.51 -4.76 4.11
C SER A 17 -38.39 -3.24 4.22
N GLY A 18 -39.26 -2.62 5.01
CA GLY A 18 -39.22 -1.19 5.27
C GLY A 18 -37.93 -0.74 5.97
N LEU A 19 -37.45 -1.53 6.93
CA LEU A 19 -36.19 -1.25 7.63
C LEU A 19 -34.98 -1.39 6.71
N VAL A 20 -34.98 -2.39 5.81
CA VAL A 20 -33.94 -2.54 4.78
C VAL A 20 -33.97 -1.38 3.79
N LEU A 21 -35.15 -0.95 3.34
CA LEU A 21 -35.30 0.18 2.43
C LEU A 21 -34.83 1.48 3.06
N LEU A 22 -35.19 1.71 4.34
CA LEU A 22 -34.71 2.84 5.14
C LEU A 22 -33.18 2.82 5.27
N GLY A 23 -32.61 1.66 5.59
CA GLY A 23 -31.16 1.46 5.68
C GLY A 23 -30.46 1.76 4.35
N MET A 24 -30.99 1.24 3.24
CA MET A 24 -30.44 1.49 1.91
C MET A 24 -30.53 2.96 1.51
N LEU A 25 -31.66 3.63 1.78
CA LEU A 25 -31.82 5.06 1.57
C LEU A 25 -30.85 5.88 2.43
N ALA A 26 -30.64 5.50 3.69
CA ALA A 26 -29.69 6.15 4.58
C ALA A 26 -28.24 6.00 4.09
N VAL A 27 -27.84 4.81 3.62
CA VAL A 27 -26.51 4.58 3.02
C VAL A 27 -26.35 5.38 1.74
N PHE A 28 -27.35 5.40 0.84
CA PHE A 28 -27.31 6.20 -0.38
C PHE A 28 -27.23 7.70 -0.07
N GLY A 29 -28.03 8.20 0.87
CA GLY A 29 -27.99 9.59 1.30
C GLY A 29 -26.64 9.96 1.91
N ALA A 30 -26.08 9.10 2.77
CA ALA A 30 -24.73 9.26 3.31
C ALA A 30 -23.68 9.25 2.21
N ALA A 31 -23.74 8.32 1.26
CA ALA A 31 -22.83 8.27 0.12
C ALA A 31 -22.92 9.53 -0.74
N PHE A 32 -24.11 10.09 -0.95
CA PHE A 32 -24.30 11.37 -1.66
C PHE A 32 -23.70 12.55 -0.89
N LEU A 33 -23.83 12.56 0.43
CA LEU A 33 -23.21 13.56 1.30
C LEU A 33 -21.68 13.42 1.37
N LEU A 34 -21.16 12.19 1.34
CA LEU A 34 -19.74 11.89 1.34
C LEU A 34 -19.11 12.00 -0.05
N MET A 35 -19.90 11.93 -1.13
CA MET A 35 -19.45 12.09 -2.51
C MET A 35 -18.62 13.36 -2.73
N PRO A 36 -19.06 14.58 -2.32
CA PRO A 36 -18.23 15.77 -2.48
C PRO A 36 -16.90 15.63 -1.73
N PHE A 37 -16.89 15.02 -0.54
CA PHE A 37 -15.65 14.82 0.21
C PHE A 37 -14.73 13.78 -0.44
N SER A 38 -15.26 12.73 -1.06
CA SER A 38 -14.47 11.78 -1.86
C SER A 38 -13.89 12.43 -3.11
N VAL A 39 -14.68 13.23 -3.82
CA VAL A 39 -14.27 13.87 -5.08
C VAL A 39 -13.23 14.97 -4.82
N PHE A 40 -13.42 15.80 -3.79
CA PHE A 40 -12.50 16.89 -3.48
C PHE A 40 -11.28 16.42 -2.65
N GLY A 41 -11.44 15.40 -1.79
CA GLY A 41 -10.37 14.92 -0.91
C GLY A 41 -9.31 14.07 -1.60
N LEU A 42 -9.69 13.28 -2.61
CA LEU A 42 -8.74 12.46 -3.37
C LEU A 42 -7.97 13.28 -4.40
N LYS A 43 -8.61 14.28 -5.03
CA LYS A 43 -7.98 15.10 -6.07
C LYS A 43 -6.77 15.88 -5.56
N GLY A 44 -6.90 16.61 -4.45
CA GLY A 44 -5.77 17.36 -3.89
C GLY A 44 -4.64 16.46 -3.39
N ARG A 45 -4.96 15.26 -2.88
CA ARG A 45 -3.93 14.28 -2.49
C ARG A 45 -3.22 13.66 -3.69
N LEU A 46 -3.95 13.40 -4.77
CA LEU A 46 -3.36 12.96 -6.04
C LEU A 46 -2.43 14.02 -6.63
N GLU A 47 -2.84 15.29 -6.61
CA GLU A 47 -2.03 16.40 -7.13
C GLU A 47 -0.72 16.57 -6.35
N ILE A 48 -0.77 16.41 -5.02
CA ILE A 48 0.44 16.38 -4.18
C ILE A 48 1.29 15.14 -4.49
N LEU A 49 0.68 13.96 -4.65
CA LEU A 49 1.38 12.72 -4.97
C LEU A 49 2.03 12.77 -6.35
N GLU A 50 1.41 13.42 -7.34
CA GLU A 50 1.95 13.62 -8.69
C GLU A 50 3.21 14.49 -8.64
N ALA A 51 3.16 15.61 -7.90
CA ALA A 51 4.34 16.45 -7.68
C ALA A 51 5.47 15.70 -6.95
N GLN A 52 5.13 14.86 -5.98
CA GLN A 52 6.12 14.02 -5.29
C GLN A 52 6.71 12.95 -6.20
N LEU A 53 5.90 12.35 -7.08
CA LEU A 53 6.35 11.35 -8.03
C LEU A 53 7.35 11.95 -9.03
N ASP A 54 7.07 13.15 -9.53
CA ASP A 54 7.95 13.87 -10.45
C ASP A 54 9.31 14.19 -9.81
N GLU A 55 9.31 14.64 -8.55
CA GLU A 55 10.54 14.90 -7.79
C GLU A 55 11.36 13.61 -7.62
N ILE A 56 10.73 12.52 -7.17
CA ILE A 56 11.41 11.22 -7.00
C ILE A 56 11.92 10.70 -8.34
N GLN A 57 11.17 10.89 -9.44
CA GLN A 57 11.60 10.48 -10.77
C GLN A 57 12.80 11.31 -11.26
N ALA A 58 12.85 12.61 -10.95
CA ALA A 58 13.99 13.47 -11.24
C ALA A 58 15.22 13.01 -10.45
N GLU A 59 15.08 12.73 -9.15
CA GLU A 59 16.14 12.17 -8.32
C GLU A 59 16.67 10.85 -8.90
N LEU A 60 15.79 9.91 -9.27
CA LEU A 60 16.21 8.65 -9.89
C LEU A 60 16.94 8.85 -11.22
N ARG A 61 16.53 9.81 -12.06
CA ARG A 61 17.25 10.12 -13.30
C ARG A 61 18.67 10.62 -13.01
N THR A 62 18.83 11.50 -12.01
CA THR A 62 20.16 11.98 -11.63
C THR A 62 21.04 10.86 -11.05
N LEU A 63 20.46 10.00 -10.19
CA LEU A 63 21.17 8.85 -9.62
C LEU A 63 21.54 7.83 -10.68
N SER A 64 20.64 7.52 -11.62
CA SER A 64 20.92 6.56 -12.69
C SER A 64 21.97 7.04 -13.69
N VAL A 65 22.05 8.34 -13.94
CA VAL A 65 23.14 8.94 -14.74
C VAL A 65 24.47 8.86 -13.99
N ARG A 66 24.46 9.06 -12.67
CA ARG A 66 25.66 8.98 -11.83
C ARG A 66 26.15 7.54 -11.62
N GLU A 67 25.24 6.59 -11.49
CA GLU A 67 25.48 5.18 -11.19
C GLU A 67 25.51 4.30 -12.45
N GLN A 68 25.54 4.86 -13.67
CA GLN A 68 25.80 4.06 -14.88
C GLN A 68 27.31 3.86 -15.09
N PRO A 69 27.92 2.73 -14.69
CA PRO A 69 29.00 2.17 -15.48
C PRO A 69 28.40 1.77 -16.84
N GLN A 70 29.06 2.14 -17.92
CA GLN A 70 28.59 1.89 -19.27
C GLN A 70 28.24 0.41 -19.48
N GLY A 71 26.96 0.11 -19.74
CA GLY A 71 26.57 -1.17 -20.36
C GLY A 71 25.73 -2.12 -19.51
N ARG A 72 24.49 -1.74 -19.19
CA ARG A 72 23.38 -2.71 -19.10
C ARG A 72 22.05 -1.98 -19.28
N ARG A 73 21.73 -1.62 -20.53
CA ARG A 73 20.34 -1.29 -20.89
C ARG A 73 19.59 -2.62 -20.92
N ILE A 74 18.73 -2.86 -19.94
CA ILE A 74 17.81 -4.00 -19.93
C ILE A 74 16.65 -3.60 -20.85
N SER A 75 16.46 -4.33 -21.96
CA SER A 75 15.33 -4.13 -22.85
C SER A 75 14.03 -4.56 -22.14
N PRO A 76 12.90 -3.84 -22.29
CA PRO A 76 11.62 -4.21 -21.67
C PRO A 76 11.12 -5.61 -22.06
N ASP A 77 11.53 -6.11 -23.23
CA ASP A 77 11.12 -7.42 -23.77
C ASP A 77 11.93 -8.61 -23.20
N GLU A 78 13.01 -8.36 -22.45
CA GLU A 78 13.92 -9.39 -21.89
C GLU A 78 13.68 -9.69 -20.41
N GLY A 79 12.63 -9.12 -19.80
CA GLY A 79 12.36 -9.19 -18.36
C GLY A 79 11.85 -10.53 -17.81
N TRP A 80 11.50 -11.49 -18.66
CA TRP A 80 11.11 -12.85 -18.23
C TRP A 80 12.22 -13.85 -18.54
N ALA A 81 13.37 -13.68 -17.90
CA ALA A 81 14.36 -14.76 -17.82
C ALA A 81 13.99 -15.68 -16.65
N GLU A 82 13.66 -16.94 -16.96
CA GLU A 82 13.51 -18.01 -15.97
C GLU A 82 14.73 -18.00 -15.03
N PRO A 83 14.54 -17.88 -13.71
CA PRO A 83 15.66 -17.84 -12.78
C PRO A 83 16.40 -19.19 -12.82
N PRO A 84 17.74 -19.22 -12.96
CA PRO A 84 18.47 -20.48 -12.95
C PRO A 84 18.31 -21.14 -11.57
N ILE A 85 17.57 -22.25 -11.53
CA ILE A 85 17.51 -23.13 -10.36
C ILE A 85 18.88 -23.82 -10.24
N GLY A 86 19.77 -23.23 -9.43
CA GLY A 86 21.07 -23.80 -9.10
C GLY A 86 21.17 -24.12 -7.61
N PRO A 87 21.50 -25.36 -7.22
CA PRO A 87 21.77 -25.67 -5.82
C PRO A 87 23.27 -25.56 -5.48
N ARG A 88 23.50 -25.20 -4.20
CA ARG A 88 24.68 -25.44 -3.33
C ARG A 88 25.72 -24.33 -3.14
N ILE A 89 25.59 -23.70 -1.97
CA ILE A 89 26.58 -23.65 -0.87
C ILE A 89 27.96 -24.20 -1.23
N ALA A 90 28.94 -23.30 -1.38
CA ALA A 90 30.30 -23.42 -0.87
C ALA A 90 31.12 -22.17 -1.21
N ARG A 91 31.30 -21.25 -0.26
CA ARG A 91 32.60 -20.61 0.03
C ARG A 91 32.52 -19.86 1.36
N THR A 92 32.65 -20.61 2.44
CA THR A 92 33.50 -20.17 3.55
C THR A 92 34.91 -20.09 2.96
N GLU A 93 35.55 -18.91 3.00
CA GLU A 93 36.94 -18.68 3.41
C GLU A 93 37.41 -17.27 2.95
N ALA A 94 37.78 -16.45 3.93
CA ALA A 94 38.85 -15.44 3.93
C ALA A 94 38.83 -14.27 2.92
N GLU A 95 38.47 -13.06 3.40
CA GLU A 95 39.18 -11.83 3.04
C GLU A 95 39.24 -10.87 4.27
N ALA A 96 40.39 -10.20 4.43
CA ALA A 96 40.95 -9.61 5.67
C ALA A 96 40.19 -8.39 6.26
N PRO A 97 40.40 -8.03 7.55
CA PRO A 97 39.72 -6.90 8.16
C PRO A 97 40.31 -5.57 7.70
N SER A 98 39.54 -4.79 6.94
CA SER A 98 39.85 -3.38 6.67
C SER A 98 39.54 -2.51 7.90
N PRO A 99 40.43 -1.59 8.33
CA PRO A 99 40.18 -0.72 9.47
C PRO A 99 39.09 0.31 9.10
N ALA A 100 37.85 0.02 9.49
CA ALA A 100 36.73 0.96 9.34
C ALA A 100 36.89 2.15 10.32
N PRO A 101 36.60 3.39 9.90
CA PRO A 101 36.55 4.53 10.81
C PRO A 101 35.46 4.30 11.89
N PRO A 102 35.59 4.91 13.08
CA PRO A 102 34.60 4.74 14.13
C PRO A 102 33.23 5.21 13.64
N ILE A 103 32.28 4.28 13.63
CA ILE A 103 30.90 4.52 13.25
C ILE A 103 30.33 5.55 14.24
N PRO A 104 29.76 6.69 13.78
CA PRO A 104 29.12 7.64 14.67
C PRO A 104 27.95 6.97 15.41
N PRO A 105 27.68 7.34 16.67
CA PRO A 105 26.60 6.74 17.42
C PRO A 105 25.27 6.96 16.68
N PRO A 106 24.40 5.94 16.61
CA PRO A 106 23.12 6.06 15.94
C PRO A 106 22.29 7.18 16.59
N PRO A 107 21.53 7.96 15.81
CA PRO A 107 20.65 8.98 16.34
C PRO A 107 19.68 8.34 17.34
N ALA A 108 19.62 8.90 18.56
CA ALA A 108 18.71 8.44 19.61
C ALA A 108 17.27 8.80 19.22
N TRP A 109 16.61 7.90 18.49
CA TRP A 109 15.19 8.04 18.24
C TRP A 109 14.45 7.72 19.54
N PRO A 110 13.44 8.52 19.94
CA PRO A 110 12.63 8.17 21.09
C PRO A 110 11.98 6.82 20.81
N SER A 111 12.36 5.82 21.60
CA SER A 111 11.77 4.49 21.59
C SER A 111 10.31 4.61 22.00
N ALA A 112 9.45 4.76 20.98
CA ALA A 112 8.02 4.74 21.15
C ALA A 112 7.63 3.36 21.69
N ARG A 113 7.40 3.32 23.01
CA ARG A 113 6.65 2.26 23.68
C ARG A 113 5.47 1.85 22.80
N GLY A 114 5.40 0.57 22.50
CA GLY A 114 4.15 -0.08 22.09
C GLY A 114 3.77 0.10 20.63
N ARG A 115 4.70 -0.10 19.69
CA ARG A 115 4.29 -0.41 18.32
C ARG A 115 3.85 -1.87 18.26
N THR A 116 2.54 -2.10 18.39
CA THR A 116 1.91 -3.37 18.04
C THR A 116 1.92 -3.47 16.52
N GLU A 117 3.00 -3.98 15.95
CA GLU A 117 2.99 -4.32 14.53
C GLU A 117 2.04 -5.51 14.35
N PRO A 118 1.01 -5.40 13.49
CA PRO A 118 0.17 -6.53 13.17
C PRO A 118 1.04 -7.56 12.47
N ARG A 119 1.20 -8.74 13.09
CA ARG A 119 1.87 -9.88 12.47
C ARG A 119 1.04 -10.30 11.26
N ILE A 120 1.51 -9.93 10.08
CA ILE A 120 0.98 -10.47 8.82
C ILE A 120 1.54 -11.89 8.72
N ASP A 121 0.78 -12.86 9.22
CA ASP A 121 1.09 -14.27 9.06
C ASP A 121 0.74 -14.67 7.61
N TRP A 122 1.74 -14.64 6.73
CA TRP A 122 1.58 -15.14 5.36
C TRP A 122 1.45 -16.67 5.39
N PRO A 123 0.46 -17.26 4.68
CA PRO A 123 0.32 -18.72 4.64
C PRO A 123 1.57 -19.32 4.01
N ARG A 124 2.32 -20.12 4.78
CA ARG A 124 3.36 -20.99 4.22
C ARG A 124 2.67 -21.98 3.30
N SER A 125 2.96 -21.91 2.00
CA SER A 125 2.56 -22.93 1.05
C SER A 125 3.17 -24.27 1.49
N GLY A 126 2.28 -25.24 1.73
CA GLY A 126 2.63 -26.59 2.06
C GLY A 126 3.38 -27.28 0.91
N ARG A 127 4.32 -28.13 1.32
CA ARG A 127 5.06 -29.09 0.51
C ARG A 127 4.18 -30.00 -0.32
#